data_AF-A0A9N9X0U0-F1
#
_entry.id   AF-A0A9N9X0U0-F1
#
_cell.length_a   1.000
_cell.length_b   1.000
_cell.length_c   1.000
_cell.angle_alpha   90.00
_cell.angle_beta   90.00
_cell.angle_gamma   90.00
#
_symmetry.space_group_name_H-M   'P 1'
#
loop_
_entity.id
_entity.type
_entity.pdbx_description
1 polymer ?
#
loop_
_entity_poly.entity_id
_entity_poly.type
_entity_poly.pdbx_seq_one_letter_code
_entity_poly.pdbx_strand_id
1 'polypeptide(L)'
;MKQNASIGNITDLRNSDVQSIFLAFQHFPVNSEETLGLLEEYLSKEEHFKAAVSEISKIGGATTYDFMKRCLSSILTNGFASQSSWLGAKKKKIFQKF
;
A
#
# COMPACT_ATOMS: atom_id res chain seq x y z
N MET A 1 0.79 -44.66 -36.03
CA MET A 1 -0.47 -44.05 -36.49
C MET A 1 -0.91 -43.00 -35.48
N LYS A 2 -1.21 -41.81 -36.00
CA LYS A 2 -1.85 -40.63 -35.40
C LYS A 2 -0.96 -39.65 -34.62
N GLN A 3 -1.19 -38.39 -34.99
CA GLN A 3 -0.39 -37.17 -34.84
C GLN A 3 -0.83 -36.34 -33.62
N ASN A 4 0.07 -35.43 -33.23
CA ASN A 4 -0.11 -34.02 -32.83
C ASN A 4 -1.27 -33.59 -31.91
N ALA A 5 -0.92 -32.87 -30.84
CA ALA A 5 -1.29 -31.46 -30.70
C ALA A 5 -0.37 -30.76 -29.69
N SER A 6 0.34 -29.73 -30.14
CA SER A 6 0.98 -28.72 -29.29
C SER A 6 -0.05 -27.63 -29.02
N ILE A 7 -0.38 -27.33 -27.75
CA ILE A 7 -1.16 -26.14 -27.40
C ILE A 7 -0.72 -25.62 -26.03
N GLY A 8 -0.11 -24.42 -26.04
CA GLY A 8 -0.39 -23.40 -25.04
C GLY A 8 0.56 -23.31 -23.85
N ASN A 9 1.37 -22.24 -23.87
CA ASN A 9 1.99 -21.65 -22.68
C ASN A 9 0.97 -21.55 -21.53
N ILE A 10 1.31 -22.11 -20.37
CA ILE A 10 0.78 -21.61 -19.10
C ILE A 10 1.90 -20.80 -18.46
N THR A 11 2.17 -19.64 -19.04
CA THR A 11 2.72 -18.52 -18.29
C THR A 11 1.61 -18.01 -17.38
N ASP A 12 1.42 -18.69 -16.25
CA ASP A 12 0.83 -18.06 -15.07
C ASP A 12 1.50 -18.65 -13.82
N LEU A 13 2.83 -18.55 -13.79
CA LEU A 13 3.52 -18.41 -12.51
C LEU A 13 3.10 -17.06 -11.95
N ARG A 14 1.93 -16.99 -11.30
CA ARG A 14 1.61 -15.88 -10.42
C ARG A 14 2.69 -15.87 -9.36
N ASN A 15 3.62 -14.93 -9.53
CA ASN A 15 4.68 -14.63 -8.61
C ASN A 15 4.04 -14.40 -7.23
N SER A 16 4.07 -15.43 -6.38
CA SER A 16 3.28 -15.53 -5.14
C SER A 16 3.93 -14.83 -3.96
N ASP A 17 4.93 -14.00 -4.19
CA ASP A 17 5.76 -13.40 -3.14
C ASP A 17 5.40 -11.94 -2.84
N VAL A 18 4.35 -11.39 -3.48
CA VAL A 18 3.89 -10.04 -3.15
C VAL A 18 2.98 -10.10 -1.93
N GLN A 19 3.56 -9.82 -0.76
CA GLN A 19 2.86 -9.75 0.52
C GLN A 19 1.81 -8.62 0.52
N SER A 20 0.69 -8.83 1.22
CA SER A 20 -0.33 -7.80 1.45
C SER A 20 0.30 -6.57 2.11
N ILE A 21 -0.11 -5.36 1.70
CA ILE A 21 0.39 -4.12 2.34
C ILE A 21 0.08 -4.09 3.84
N PHE A 22 -1.05 -4.67 4.24
CA PHE A 22 -1.48 -4.75 5.65
C PHE A 22 -0.68 -5.76 6.47
N LEU A 23 0.09 -6.62 5.82
CA LEU A 23 0.91 -7.67 6.45
C LEU A 23 2.41 -7.47 6.17
N ALA A 24 2.79 -6.44 5.41
CA ALA A 24 4.16 -6.20 4.98
C ALA A 24 5.12 -5.92 6.14
N PHE A 25 4.62 -5.47 7.30
CA PHE A 25 5.41 -5.21 8.51
C PHE A 25 4.60 -5.40 9.80
N GLN A 26 5.30 -5.68 10.91
CA GLN A 26 4.71 -6.08 12.21
C GLN A 26 3.82 -5.03 12.90
N HIS A 27 3.87 -3.76 12.47
CA HIS A 27 3.21 -2.64 13.15
C HIS A 27 2.39 -1.77 12.19
N PHE A 28 1.45 -2.41 11.49
CA PHE A 28 0.41 -1.74 10.70
C PHE A 28 -0.86 -1.55 11.56
N PRO A 29 -1.58 -0.40 11.50
CA PRO A 29 -1.30 0.81 10.72
C PRO A 29 -0.09 1.58 11.23
N VAL A 30 0.56 2.33 10.34
CA VAL A 30 1.73 3.16 10.64
C VAL A 30 1.44 4.12 11.80
N ASN A 31 2.31 4.08 12.79
CA ASN A 31 2.17 4.84 14.04
C ASN A 31 3.44 5.59 14.47
N SER A 32 4.53 5.46 13.71
CA SER A 32 5.83 6.04 14.00
C SER A 32 6.56 6.42 12.71
N GLU A 33 7.61 7.25 12.82
CA GLU A 33 8.44 7.60 11.67
C GLU A 33 9.22 6.40 11.13
N GLU A 34 9.63 5.48 12.01
CA GLU A 34 10.29 4.23 11.64
C GLU A 34 9.36 3.35 10.78
N THR A 35 8.11 3.14 11.23
CA THR A 35 7.14 2.35 10.46
C THR A 35 6.70 3.04 9.18
N LEU A 36 6.71 4.39 9.14
CA LEU A 36 6.52 5.15 7.90
C LEU A 36 7.69 4.92 6.93
N GLY A 37 8.93 4.98 7.40
CA GLY A 37 10.11 4.73 6.55
C GLY A 37 10.12 3.33 5.94
N LEU A 38 9.74 2.31 6.72
CA LEU A 38 9.57 0.94 6.20
C LEU A 38 8.49 0.85 5.13
N LEU A 39 7.38 1.58 5.29
CA LEU A 39 6.33 1.64 4.29
C LEU A 39 6.81 2.33 3.00
N GLU A 40 7.53 3.44 3.10
CA GLU A 40 8.09 4.14 1.94
C GLU A 40 9.11 3.26 1.20
N GLU A 41 9.98 2.56 1.92
CA GLU A 41 10.93 1.60 1.33
C GLU A 41 10.19 0.46 0.61
N TYR A 42 9.13 -0.08 1.22
CA TYR A 42 8.28 -1.10 0.60
C TYR A 42 7.62 -0.58 -0.68
N LEU A 43 7.02 0.62 -0.64
CA LEU A 43 6.33 1.22 -1.79
C LEU A 43 7.27 1.75 -2.88
N SER A 44 8.57 1.89 -2.60
CA SER A 44 9.57 2.31 -3.59
C SER A 44 9.73 1.31 -4.75
N LYS A 45 9.34 0.05 -4.55
CA LYS A 45 9.33 -0.97 -5.60
C LYS A 45 8.00 -0.96 -6.35
N GLU A 46 8.06 -0.84 -7.67
CA GLU A 46 6.88 -0.72 -8.53
C GLU A 46 5.88 -1.88 -8.36
N GLU A 47 6.38 -3.11 -8.18
CA GLU A 47 5.55 -4.29 -7.95
C GLU A 47 4.74 -4.22 -6.65
N HIS A 48 5.38 -3.77 -5.56
CA HIS A 48 4.77 -3.59 -4.25
C HIS A 48 3.77 -2.44 -4.28
N PHE A 49 4.11 -1.34 -4.95
CA PHE A 49 3.21 -0.21 -5.15
C PHE A 49 1.93 -0.63 -5.90
N LYS A 50 2.07 -1.36 -7.02
CA LYS A 50 0.91 -1.84 -7.80
C LYS A 50 0.03 -2.78 -6.99
N ALA A 51 0.61 -3.68 -6.21
CA ALA A 51 -0.14 -4.58 -5.35
C ALA A 51 -0.86 -3.83 -4.22
N ALA A 52 -0.18 -2.89 -3.56
CA ALA A 52 -0.77 -2.00 -2.55
C ALA A 52 -1.97 -1.23 -3.12
N VAL A 53 -1.83 -0.59 -4.28
CA VAL A 53 -2.91 0.13 -4.95
C VAL A 53 -4.08 -0.81 -5.27
N SER A 54 -3.80 -1.99 -5.82
CA SER A 54 -4.83 -2.99 -6.12
C SER A 54 -5.59 -3.40 -4.85
N GLU A 55 -4.91 -3.58 -3.74
CA GLU A 55 -5.51 -3.99 -2.47
C GLU A 55 -6.33 -2.86 -1.84
N ILE A 56 -5.75 -1.67 -1.71
CA ILE A 56 -6.41 -0.48 -1.13
C ILE A 56 -7.64 -0.08 -1.95
N SER A 57 -7.59 -0.22 -3.29
CA SER A 57 -8.72 0.11 -4.16
C SER A 57 -10.00 -0.68 -3.82
N LYS A 58 -9.86 -1.87 -3.22
CA LYS A 58 -10.99 -2.74 -2.84
C LYS A 58 -11.78 -2.21 -1.65
N ILE A 59 -11.25 -1.27 -0.87
CA ILE A 59 -11.94 -0.67 0.28
C ILE A 59 -13.21 0.08 -0.18
N GLY A 60 -13.11 0.80 -1.30
CA GLY A 60 -14.20 1.62 -1.85
C GLY A 60 -14.65 2.75 -0.91
N GLY A 61 -15.72 3.45 -1.30
CA GLY A 61 -16.29 4.54 -0.52
C GLY A 61 -17.53 5.11 -1.23
N ALA A 62 -18.46 5.66 -0.45
CA ALA A 62 -19.68 6.24 -1.01
C ALA A 62 -19.40 7.53 -1.81
N THR A 63 -18.31 8.21 -1.47
CA THR A 63 -17.81 9.41 -2.14
C THR A 63 -16.29 9.36 -2.19
N THR A 64 -15.64 10.20 -2.99
CA THR A 64 -14.18 10.34 -3.00
C THR A 64 -13.65 10.69 -1.61
N TYR A 65 -14.33 11.58 -0.87
CA TYR A 65 -13.93 11.93 0.48
C TYR A 65 -13.98 10.73 1.43
N ASP A 66 -15.07 9.96 1.38
CA ASP A 66 -15.24 8.75 2.18
C ASP A 66 -14.18 7.69 1.82
N PHE A 67 -13.94 7.47 0.53
CA PHE A 67 -12.90 6.57 0.04
C PHE A 67 -11.52 6.97 0.58
N MET A 68 -11.12 8.23 0.38
CA MET A 68 -9.82 8.73 0.86
C MET A 68 -9.69 8.58 2.38
N LYS A 69 -10.75 8.91 3.14
CA LYS A 69 -10.76 8.76 4.59
C LYS A 69 -10.59 7.30 5.01
N ARG A 70 -11.31 6.37 4.37
CA ARG A 70 -11.26 4.93 4.69
C ARG A 70 -9.89 4.34 4.35
N CYS A 71 -9.34 4.65 3.18
CA CYS A 71 -7.99 4.24 2.79
C CYS A 71 -6.94 4.77 3.76
N LEU A 72 -6.92 6.08 4.02
CA LEU A 72 -5.88 6.68 4.84
C LEU A 72 -5.94 6.20 6.31
N SER A 73 -7.15 6.04 6.85
CA SER A 73 -7.34 5.52 8.22
C SER A 73 -6.97 4.04 8.35
N SER A 74 -6.91 3.29 7.24
CA SER A 74 -6.41 1.91 7.24
C SER A 74 -4.88 1.87 7.26
N ILE A 75 -4.20 2.87 6.68
CA ILE A 75 -2.74 2.91 6.49
C ILE A 75 -2.02 3.60 7.64
N LEU A 76 -2.57 4.71 8.15
CA LEU A 76 -1.98 5.53 9.19
C LEU A 76 -2.92 5.62 10.39
N THR A 77 -2.36 5.58 11.60
CA THR A 77 -3.15 5.89 12.80
C THR A 77 -3.47 7.38 12.87
N ASN A 78 -4.68 7.73 13.36
CA ASN A 78 -5.06 9.12 13.61
C ASN A 78 -4.09 9.83 14.56
N GLY A 79 -3.57 9.10 15.55
CA GLY A 79 -2.59 9.61 16.51
C GLY A 79 -1.34 10.12 15.81
N PHE A 80 -0.72 9.30 14.96
CA PHE A 80 0.45 9.68 14.18
C PHE A 80 0.14 10.76 13.15
N ALA A 81 -0.92 10.58 12.35
CA ALA A 81 -1.30 11.55 11.32
C ALA A 81 -1.59 12.95 11.88
N SER A 82 -2.13 13.03 13.12
CA SER A 82 -2.42 14.31 13.77
C SER A 82 -1.17 15.13 14.12
N GLN A 83 0.00 14.49 14.26
CA GLN A 83 1.28 15.13 14.62
C GLN A 83 1.96 15.78 13.41
N SER A 84 1.51 15.44 12.20
CA SER A 84 2.12 15.86 10.95
C SER A 84 1.19 16.77 10.15
N SER A 85 1.78 17.58 9.29
CA SER A 85 1.06 18.30 8.24
C SER A 85 1.98 18.49 7.05
N TRP A 86 1.40 18.66 5.86
CA TRP A 86 2.17 18.74 4.63
C TRP A 86 3.35 19.74 4.72
N LEU A 87 3.08 20.98 5.16
CA LEU A 87 4.08 22.06 5.27
C LEU A 87 4.57 22.33 6.71
N GLY A 88 4.17 21.53 7.70
CA GLY A 88 4.50 21.80 9.12
C GLY A 88 3.68 22.92 9.78
N ALA A 89 2.47 23.18 9.28
CA ALA A 89 1.54 24.14 9.87
C ALA A 89 1.21 23.80 11.34
N LYS A 90 0.96 24.82 12.16
CA LYS A 90 0.60 24.67 13.59
C LYS A 90 1.65 23.91 14.43
N LYS A 91 2.94 24.12 14.15
CA LYS A 91 4.08 23.46 14.84
C LYS A 91 4.08 21.93 14.70
N LYS A 92 3.42 21.41 13.66
CA LYS A 92 3.42 19.99 13.34
C LYS A 92 4.67 19.62 12.56
N LYS A 93 4.99 18.33 12.53
CA LYS A 93 6.07 17.78 11.70
C LYS A 93 5.75 17.99 10.21
N ILE A 94 6.77 18.24 9.41
CA ILE A 94 6.65 18.44 7.96
C ILE A 94 6.56 17.05 7.30
N PHE A 95 5.44 16.75 6.66
CA PHE A 95 5.23 15.46 6.02
C PHE A 95 5.93 15.36 4.64
N GLN A 96 6.11 16.46 3.92
CA GLN A 96 6.74 16.48 2.59
C GLN A 96 8.21 15.98 2.58
N LYS A 97 8.86 15.92 3.75
CA LYS A 97 10.28 15.57 3.86
C LYS A 97 10.54 14.07 4.04
N PHE A 98 9.48 13.27 4.16
CA PHE A 98 9.57 11.82 4.18
C PHE A 98 9.74 11.29 2.75
#